data_AF-A0A848WZF5-F1
#
_entry.id   AF-A0A848WZF5-F1
#
_cell.length_a   1.000
_cell.length_b   1.000
_cell.length_c   1.000
_cell.angle_alpha   90.00
_cell.angle_beta   90.00
_cell.angle_gamma   90.00
#
_symmetry.space_group_name_H-M   'P 1'
#
loop_
_entity.id
_entity.type
_entity.pdbx_description
1 polymer ?
#
loop_
_entity_poly.entity_id
_entity_poly.type
_entity_poly.pdbx_seq_one_letter_code
_entity_poly.pdbx_strand_id
1 'polypeptide(L)'
;MVWLDTPSSDAKGIATSGITSSPVIDRGFKIQTGRKYMIQKHFILPLLAAVISLSFAAGTALSQQQPIANYYKKGVELYNAGDYQNAKKYLEFVISKQPNSPHARSYLAKTNLAIKQGRKPKNSIENALSNLKLPVIDFSDASLGDVLDYLAKRSEELSGGKIAANFVYKGTPEQKQNLKVTLKLRDVPMTEVIRYVGGLTETQFTYEEHAVVGTPFGGAASSEPASTPAAANQEPAKTVNPLPGTPAPSPFQ
;
A
#
# COMPACT_ATOMS: atom_id res chain seq x y z
N MET A 1 24.46 46.90 -17.22
CA MET A 1 24.88 46.79 -15.80
C MET A 1 23.83 45.96 -15.09
N VAL A 2 24.07 44.91 -14.31
CA VAL A 2 25.21 44.06 -13.93
C VAL A 2 24.49 42.83 -13.33
N TRP A 3 24.87 41.62 -13.78
CA TRP A 3 24.89 40.30 -13.10
C TRP A 3 23.80 39.92 -12.08
N LEU A 4 23.26 38.70 -12.23
CA LEU A 4 23.58 37.59 -11.29
C LEU A 4 23.19 36.23 -11.90
N ASP A 5 24.24 35.50 -12.24
CA ASP A 5 24.32 34.14 -12.75
C ASP A 5 24.70 33.23 -11.57
N THR A 6 23.99 32.12 -11.34
CA THR A 6 24.38 31.04 -10.39
C THR A 6 23.64 29.74 -10.75
N PRO A 7 24.15 28.54 -10.38
CA PRO A 7 25.40 27.96 -10.86
C PRO A 7 25.21 26.54 -11.45
N SER A 8 26.08 26.19 -12.38
CA SER A 8 26.31 24.86 -12.94
C SER A 8 26.81 23.87 -11.88
N SER A 9 26.18 22.70 -11.77
CA SER A 9 26.64 21.60 -10.91
C SER A 9 27.58 20.68 -11.69
N ASP A 10 28.87 20.80 -11.42
CA ASP A 10 29.91 19.89 -11.90
C ASP A 10 29.79 18.52 -11.19
N ALA A 11 29.55 17.49 -11.99
CA ALA A 11 29.72 16.11 -11.62
C ALA A 11 31.21 15.74 -11.67
N LYS A 12 31.80 15.46 -10.51
CA LYS A 12 33.08 14.76 -10.39
C LYS A 12 32.85 13.38 -9.80
N GLY A 13 33.07 12.36 -10.64
CA GLY A 13 33.32 11.00 -10.18
C GLY A 13 34.72 10.88 -9.59
N ILE A 14 34.85 10.02 -8.57
CA ILE A 14 36.06 9.27 -8.26
C ILE A 14 35.65 7.92 -7.71
N ALA A 15 36.41 6.92 -8.12
CA ALA A 15 36.13 5.51 -8.00
C ALA A 15 36.75 4.89 -6.74
N THR A 16 36.49 3.59 -6.61
CA THR A 16 37.37 2.52 -6.10
C THR A 16 37.32 2.10 -4.62
N SER A 17 37.12 0.78 -4.52
CA SER A 17 37.70 -0.21 -3.61
C SER A 17 37.18 -0.32 -2.17
N GLY A 18 36.68 -1.51 -1.87
CA GLY A 18 36.37 -1.97 -0.51
C GLY A 18 35.69 -3.34 -0.48
N ILE A 19 36.34 -4.35 -1.06
CA ILE A 19 35.98 -5.76 -0.86
C ILE A 19 36.39 -6.13 0.57
N THR A 20 35.44 -6.49 1.44
CA THR A 20 35.74 -7.29 2.64
C THR A 20 34.71 -8.39 2.78
N SER A 21 35.18 -9.61 2.54
CA SER A 21 34.45 -10.85 2.67
C SER A 21 34.32 -11.29 4.14
N SER A 22 33.22 -12.01 4.40
CA SER A 22 33.04 -13.05 5.43
C SER A 22 32.68 -12.62 6.87
N PRO A 23 32.03 -13.48 7.69
CA PRO A 23 31.75 -14.91 7.48
C PRO A 23 30.28 -15.35 7.64
N VAL A 24 30.01 -16.46 6.95
CA VAL A 24 28.90 -17.40 7.08
C VAL A 24 28.80 -17.90 8.53
N ILE A 25 27.64 -17.70 9.16
CA ILE A 25 27.30 -18.33 10.44
C ILE A 25 26.59 -19.65 10.12
N ASP A 26 27.39 -20.72 10.12
CA ASP A 26 26.95 -22.11 10.20
C ASP A 26 26.27 -22.34 11.56
N ARG A 27 24.96 -22.60 11.57
CA ARG A 27 24.26 -23.12 12.74
C ARG A 27 23.87 -24.56 12.47
N GLY A 28 24.76 -25.46 12.86
CA GLY A 28 24.48 -26.89 12.97
C GLY A 28 23.27 -27.15 13.87
N PHE A 29 22.17 -27.54 13.24
CA PHE A 29 20.95 -28.02 13.90
C PHE A 29 21.17 -29.48 14.32
N LYS A 30 21.66 -29.70 15.55
CA LYS A 30 21.69 -31.03 16.17
C LYS A 30 20.27 -31.40 16.61
N ILE A 31 19.61 -32.23 15.81
CA ILE A 31 18.43 -33.01 16.20
C ILE A 31 18.86 -34.06 17.25
N GLN A 32 18.39 -33.90 18.48
CA GLN A 32 18.59 -34.88 19.55
C GLN A 32 17.40 -35.84 19.57
N THR A 33 17.68 -37.07 19.13
CA THR A 33 16.77 -38.20 19.11
C THR A 33 16.67 -38.83 20.51
N GLY A 34 15.44 -39.14 20.94
CA GLY A 34 15.16 -40.31 21.78
C GLY A 34 15.04 -40.07 23.29
N ARG A 35 13.80 -40.03 23.80
CA ARG A 35 13.46 -40.66 25.07
C ARG A 35 12.17 -41.47 24.97
N LYS A 36 12.42 -42.77 25.00
CA LYS A 36 11.58 -43.92 25.35
C LYS A 36 10.23 -43.60 25.98
N TYR A 37 9.20 -44.14 25.34
CA TYR A 37 7.91 -44.47 25.92
C TYR A 37 8.11 -45.43 27.11
N MET A 38 7.54 -45.09 28.28
CA MET A 38 7.27 -46.05 29.34
C MET A 38 5.80 -45.96 29.73
N ILE A 39 5.09 -47.02 29.34
CA ILE A 39 3.72 -47.33 29.69
C ILE A 39 3.74 -47.91 31.10
N GLN A 40 3.03 -47.31 32.05
CA GLN A 40 2.70 -47.94 33.33
C GLN A 40 1.25 -47.59 33.67
N LYS A 41 0.38 -48.57 33.41
CA LYS A 41 -1.05 -48.59 33.73
C LYS A 41 -1.21 -48.92 35.22
N HIS A 42 -1.86 -48.04 36.00
CA HIS A 42 -2.67 -48.42 37.18
C HIS A 42 -3.78 -47.35 37.34
N PHE A 43 -5.04 -47.65 36.97
CA PHE A 43 -6.13 -48.18 37.81
C PHE A 43 -6.77 -47.14 38.76
N ILE A 44 -7.82 -46.46 38.25
CA ILE A 44 -9.11 -46.07 38.87
C ILE A 44 -9.21 -46.03 40.42
N LEU A 45 -9.49 -44.86 41.03
CA LEU A 45 -10.78 -44.49 41.65
C LEU A 45 -10.78 -43.05 42.24
N PRO A 46 -11.92 -42.33 42.27
CA PRO A 46 -12.01 -40.92 42.64
C PRO A 46 -12.43 -40.71 44.11
N LEU A 47 -11.87 -39.70 44.78
CA LEU A 47 -12.48 -39.15 46.00
C LEU A 47 -12.10 -37.68 46.23
N LEU A 48 -13.08 -36.83 46.03
CA LEU A 48 -13.42 -35.59 46.76
C LEU A 48 -12.41 -35.11 47.84
N ALA A 49 -11.74 -33.98 47.60
CA ALA A 49 -11.39 -33.01 48.64
C ALA A 49 -11.14 -31.63 48.01
N ALA A 50 -12.01 -30.69 48.35
CA ALA A 50 -11.89 -29.29 48.00
C ALA A 50 -10.63 -28.69 48.62
N VAL A 51 -9.69 -28.24 47.79
CA VAL A 51 -8.65 -27.28 48.18
C VAL A 51 -8.83 -26.08 47.28
N ILE A 52 -9.43 -25.04 47.85
CA ILE A 52 -9.49 -23.69 47.30
C ILE A 52 -8.04 -23.18 47.25
N SER A 53 -7.35 -23.49 46.15
CA SER A 53 -6.10 -22.82 45.80
C SER A 53 -6.48 -21.52 45.13
N LEU A 54 -6.54 -20.46 45.93
CA LEU A 54 -6.62 -19.07 45.47
C LEU A 54 -5.29 -18.73 44.78
N SER A 55 -5.10 -19.24 43.57
CA SER A 55 -4.02 -18.83 42.69
C SER A 55 -4.37 -17.43 42.18
N PHE A 56 -3.96 -16.42 42.95
CA PHE A 56 -3.87 -15.04 42.50
C PHE A 56 -2.77 -15.00 41.43
N ALA A 57 -3.10 -15.45 40.22
CA ALA A 57 -2.34 -15.12 39.03
C ALA A 57 -2.53 -13.61 38.86
N ALA A 58 -1.63 -12.85 39.49
CA ALA A 58 -1.39 -11.47 39.15
C ALA A 58 -1.03 -11.46 37.66
N GLY A 59 -2.05 -11.32 36.82
CA GLY A 59 -1.88 -11.01 35.43
C GLY A 59 -1.09 -9.72 35.41
N THR A 60 0.19 -9.82 35.05
CA THR A 60 0.96 -8.68 34.61
C THR A 60 0.29 -8.21 33.33
N ALA A 61 -0.76 -7.40 33.47
CA ALA A 61 -1.13 -6.45 32.46
C ALA A 61 0.10 -5.55 32.31
N LEU A 62 0.98 -5.92 31.39
CA LEU A 62 2.00 -5.02 30.86
C LEU A 62 1.21 -3.84 30.33
N SER A 63 1.02 -2.83 31.17
CA SER A 63 0.53 -1.53 30.76
C SER A 63 1.49 -1.09 29.67
N GLN A 64 1.04 -1.19 28.41
CA GLN A 64 1.83 -0.77 27.27
C GLN A 64 2.00 0.74 27.38
N GLN A 65 3.03 1.15 28.12
CA GLN A 65 3.43 2.53 28.24
C GLN A 65 4.06 2.88 26.90
N GLN A 66 3.19 3.22 25.95
CA GLN A 66 3.57 3.59 24.59
C GLN A 66 4.64 4.69 24.69
N PRO A 67 5.73 4.62 23.92
CA PRO A 67 6.76 5.65 23.94
C PRO A 67 6.13 7.01 23.61
N ILE A 68 6.61 8.09 24.24
CA ILE A 68 6.08 9.46 24.06
C ILE A 68 6.03 9.86 22.57
N ALA A 69 6.97 9.35 21.76
CA ALA A 69 7.00 9.52 20.31
C ALA A 69 5.72 9.04 19.60
N ASN A 70 5.09 7.95 20.08
CA ASN A 70 3.85 7.44 19.51
C ASN A 70 2.67 8.40 19.72
N TYR A 71 2.62 9.07 20.89
CA TYR A 71 1.61 10.09 21.16
C TYR A 71 1.78 11.31 20.25
N TYR A 72 3.02 11.73 19.98
CA TYR A 72 3.28 12.79 19.01
C TYR A 72 2.82 12.39 17.60
N LYS A 73 3.24 11.21 17.12
CA LYS A 73 2.82 10.68 15.82
C LYS A 73 1.29 10.64 15.71
N LYS A 74 0.61 10.13 16.74
CA LYS A 74 -0.85 10.05 16.77
C LYS A 74 -1.51 11.43 16.73
N GLY A 75 -0.97 12.41 17.46
CA GLY A 75 -1.45 13.79 17.43
C GLY A 75 -1.32 14.43 16.04
N VAL A 76 -0.21 14.19 15.35
CA VAL A 76 0.00 14.67 13.97
C VAL A 76 -0.95 13.99 12.98
N GLU A 77 -1.14 12.67 13.08
CA GLU A 77 -2.10 11.93 12.26
C GLU A 77 -3.52 12.48 12.43
N LEU A 78 -3.97 12.70 13.67
CA LEU A 78 -5.29 13.27 13.96
C LEU A 78 -5.43 14.70 13.44
N TYR A 79 -4.37 15.52 13.54
CA TYR A 79 -4.36 16.86 12.95
C TYR A 79 -4.55 16.80 11.42
N ASN A 80 -3.86 15.88 10.75
CA ASN A 80 -3.97 15.69 9.30
C ASN A 80 -5.34 15.14 8.90
N ALA A 81 -5.93 14.28 9.74
CA ALA A 81 -7.31 13.82 9.59
C ALA A 81 -8.36 14.91 9.89
N GLY A 82 -7.93 16.07 10.40
CA GLY A 82 -8.82 17.17 10.76
C GLY A 82 -9.57 16.97 12.08
N ASP A 83 -9.26 15.92 12.84
CA ASP A 83 -9.76 15.71 14.19
C ASP A 83 -8.93 16.55 15.17
N TYR A 84 -9.12 17.87 15.10
CA TYR A 84 -8.34 18.83 15.87
C TYR A 84 -8.57 18.69 17.39
N GLN A 85 -9.76 18.23 17.80
CA GLN A 85 -10.09 18.04 19.21
C GLN A 85 -9.27 16.91 19.83
N ASN A 86 -9.17 15.76 19.16
CA ASN A 86 -8.33 14.68 19.66
C ASN A 86 -6.85 14.96 19.43
N ALA A 87 -6.46 15.54 18.29
CA ALA A 87 -5.08 15.96 18.05
C ALA A 87 -4.52 16.82 19.19
N LYS A 88 -5.30 17.79 19.65
CA LYS A 88 -4.96 18.67 20.78
C LYS A 88 -4.61 17.87 22.03
N LYS A 89 -5.45 16.90 22.44
CA LYS A 89 -5.23 16.07 23.64
C LYS A 89 -3.89 15.32 23.58
N TYR A 90 -3.61 14.67 22.45
CA TYR A 90 -2.36 13.90 22.27
C TYR A 90 -1.12 14.82 22.28
N LEU A 91 -1.21 15.99 21.63
CA LEU A 91 -0.12 16.96 21.59
C LEU A 91 0.14 17.63 22.96
N GLU A 92 -0.91 17.93 23.71
CA GLU A 92 -0.81 18.43 25.09
C GLU A 92 -0.17 17.40 26.02
N PHE A 93 -0.52 16.12 25.87
CA PHE A 93 0.13 15.04 26.61
C PHE A 93 1.64 14.99 26.32
N VAL A 94 2.05 15.10 25.05
CA VAL A 94 3.47 15.15 24.67
C VAL A 94 4.17 16.33 25.32
N ILE A 95 3.58 17.53 25.29
CA ILE A 95 4.17 18.73 25.90
C ILE A 95 4.25 18.60 27.43
N SER A 96 3.30 17.92 28.07
CA SER A 96 3.34 17.67 29.52
C SER A 96 4.54 16.80 29.94
N LYS A 97 4.99 15.90 29.06
CA LYS A 97 6.13 15.00 29.31
C LYS A 97 7.45 15.54 28.77
N GLN A 98 7.39 16.28 27.67
CA GLN A 98 8.53 16.91 27.01
C GLN A 98 8.23 18.40 26.78
N PRO A 99 8.36 19.24 27.81
CA PRO A 99 8.04 20.66 27.70
C PRO A 99 8.86 21.37 26.62
N ASN A 100 10.10 20.91 26.36
CA ASN A 100 11.00 21.46 25.35
C ASN A 100 10.90 20.74 23.99
N SER A 101 9.70 20.35 23.56
CA SER A 101 9.47 19.78 22.22
C SER A 101 9.02 20.88 21.24
N PRO A 102 9.91 21.41 20.37
CA PRO A 102 9.54 22.46 19.41
C PRO A 102 8.49 21.96 18.40
N HIS A 103 8.59 20.69 17.99
CA HIS A 103 7.65 20.08 17.05
C HIS A 103 6.23 19.97 17.63
N ALA A 104 6.09 19.47 18.86
CA ALA A 104 4.79 19.34 19.50
C ALA A 104 4.13 20.71 19.74
N ARG A 105 4.91 21.72 20.15
CA ARG A 105 4.43 23.11 20.29
C ARG A 105 3.94 23.69 18.97
N SER A 106 4.70 23.49 17.88
CA SER A 106 4.32 23.96 16.55
C SER A 106 2.99 23.33 16.08
N TYR A 107 2.84 22.01 16.22
CA TYR A 107 1.59 21.33 15.88
C TYR A 107 0.42 21.70 16.78
N LEU A 108 0.64 21.89 18.09
CA LEU A 108 -0.42 22.34 19.00
C LEU A 108 -0.90 23.75 18.64
N ALA A 109 0.01 24.66 18.26
CA ALA A 109 -0.35 25.99 17.79
C ALA A 109 -1.19 25.94 16.52
N LYS A 110 -0.79 25.13 15.52
CA LYS A 110 -1.57 24.89 14.30
C LYS A 110 -2.94 24.29 14.60
N THR A 111 -3.01 23.34 15.52
CA THR A 111 -4.25 22.69 15.95
C THR A 111 -5.20 23.70 16.59
N ASN A 112 -4.72 24.52 17.53
CA ASN A 112 -5.52 25.57 18.17
C ASN A 112 -6.00 26.62 17.17
N LEU A 113 -5.17 26.98 16.18
CA LEU A 113 -5.57 27.87 15.10
C LEU A 113 -6.70 27.26 14.26
N ALA A 114 -6.60 25.98 13.90
CA ALA A 114 -7.63 25.27 13.15
C ALA A 114 -8.96 25.21 13.92
N ILE A 115 -8.93 24.91 15.23
CA ILE A 115 -10.10 24.93 16.11
C ILE A 115 -10.72 26.34 16.15
N LYS A 116 -9.91 27.38 16.37
CA LYS A 116 -10.37 28.77 16.45
C LYS A 116 -11.00 29.24 15.15
N GLN A 117 -10.45 28.80 14.01
CA GLN A 117 -10.99 29.09 12.68
C GLN A 117 -12.25 28.26 12.34
N GLY A 118 -12.70 27.39 13.25
CA GLY A 118 -13.83 26.51 12.99
C GLY A 118 -13.58 25.56 11.81
N ARG A 119 -12.32 25.25 11.52
CA ARG A 119 -11.98 24.27 10.47
C ARG A 119 -12.63 22.97 10.87
N LYS A 120 -13.56 22.51 10.04
CA LYS A 120 -14.17 21.19 10.22
C LYS A 120 -13.14 20.12 9.85
N PRO A 121 -13.28 18.90 10.37
CA PRO A 121 -12.53 17.77 9.85
C PRO A 121 -12.64 17.78 8.33
N LYS A 122 -11.53 17.58 7.62
CA LYS A 122 -11.64 17.26 6.19
C LYS A 122 -12.57 16.05 6.15
N ASN A 123 -13.76 16.19 5.57
CA ASN A 123 -14.61 15.03 5.27
C ASN A 123 -13.80 14.21 4.27
N SER A 124 -12.96 13.32 4.77
CA SER A 124 -12.16 12.46 3.92
C SER A 124 -13.14 11.64 3.09
N ILE A 125 -12.81 11.44 1.81
CA ILE A 125 -13.63 10.62 0.95
C ILE A 125 -13.83 9.23 1.57
N GLU A 126 -12.85 8.72 2.31
CA GLU A 126 -12.95 7.49 3.11
C GLU A 126 -14.12 7.51 4.11
N ASN A 127 -14.23 8.55 4.94
CA ASN A 127 -15.32 8.68 5.90
C ASN A 127 -16.67 8.88 5.21
N ALA A 128 -16.69 9.57 4.08
CA ALA A 128 -17.91 9.76 3.30
C ALA A 128 -18.39 8.42 2.71
N LEU A 129 -17.49 7.61 2.16
CA LEU A 129 -17.78 6.30 1.59
C LEU A 129 -18.07 5.23 2.67
N SER A 130 -17.45 5.30 3.86
CA SER A 130 -17.70 4.32 4.93
C SER A 130 -19.10 4.42 5.52
N ASN A 131 -19.69 5.62 5.49
CA ASN A 131 -21.07 5.84 5.91
C ASN A 131 -22.09 5.52 4.80
N LEU A 132 -21.63 5.29 3.57
CA LEU A 132 -22.50 5.02 2.43
C LEU A 132 -22.77 3.52 2.30
N LYS A 133 -24.01 3.13 2.59
CA LYS A 133 -24.46 1.73 2.59
C LYS A 133 -24.98 1.32 1.22
N LEU A 134 -24.45 0.21 0.71
CA LEU A 134 -24.89 -0.40 -0.54
C LEU A 134 -25.89 -1.51 -0.23
N PRO A 135 -27.15 -1.41 -0.69
CA PRO A 135 -28.20 -2.34 -0.31
C PRO A 135 -27.93 -3.74 -0.86
N VAL A 136 -27.59 -3.84 -2.14
CA VAL A 136 -27.25 -5.11 -2.82
C VAL A 136 -26.22 -4.82 -3.89
N ILE A 137 -25.23 -5.71 -4.00
CA ILE A 137 -24.24 -5.74 -5.07
C ILE A 137 -24.13 -7.18 -5.54
N ASP A 138 -24.14 -7.36 -6.85
CA ASP A 138 -23.95 -8.65 -7.50
C ASP A 138 -23.10 -8.42 -8.75
N PHE A 139 -21.78 -8.60 -8.58
CA PHE A 139 -20.86 -8.65 -9.69
C PHE A 139 -20.68 -10.11 -10.09
N SER A 140 -20.81 -10.38 -11.38
CA SER A 140 -20.60 -11.70 -11.97
C SER A 140 -19.67 -11.52 -13.16
N ASP A 141 -18.41 -11.94 -13.00
CA ASP A 141 -17.35 -11.80 -14.00
C ASP A 141 -17.15 -10.36 -14.55
N ALA A 142 -17.38 -9.35 -13.70
CA ALA A 142 -17.25 -7.95 -14.09
C ALA A 142 -15.78 -7.54 -14.16
N SER A 143 -15.40 -6.70 -15.13
CA SER A 143 -14.03 -6.15 -15.15
C SER A 143 -13.82 -5.20 -13.97
N LEU A 144 -12.58 -5.10 -13.47
CA LEU A 144 -12.23 -4.12 -12.45
C LEU A 144 -12.61 -2.70 -12.90
N GLY A 145 -12.46 -2.38 -14.19
CA GLY A 145 -12.89 -1.10 -14.74
C GLY A 145 -14.38 -0.84 -14.56
N ASP A 146 -15.23 -1.78 -14.95
CA ASP A 146 -16.69 -1.66 -14.82
C ASP A 146 -17.11 -1.56 -13.34
N VAL A 147 -16.43 -2.31 -12.46
CA VAL A 147 -16.65 -2.25 -11.01
C VAL A 147 -16.33 -0.85 -10.48
N LEU A 148 -15.17 -0.29 -10.81
CA LEU A 148 -14.79 1.06 -10.33
C LEU A 148 -15.75 2.14 -10.84
N ASP A 149 -16.15 2.06 -12.10
CA ASP A 149 -17.11 3.00 -12.69
C ASP A 149 -18.50 2.86 -12.06
N TYR A 150 -18.93 1.62 -11.76
CA TYR A 150 -20.16 1.37 -11.01
C TYR A 150 -20.10 1.98 -9.61
N LEU A 151 -19.01 1.79 -8.88
CA LEU A 151 -18.85 2.34 -7.52
C LEU A 151 -18.85 3.88 -7.53
N ALA A 152 -18.23 4.49 -8.54
CA ALA A 152 -18.26 5.94 -8.75
C ALA A 152 -19.70 6.45 -8.90
N LYS A 153 -20.44 5.91 -9.87
CA LYS A 153 -21.85 6.29 -10.12
C LYS A 153 -22.71 6.04 -8.89
N ARG A 154 -22.54 4.89 -8.25
CA ARG A 154 -23.35 4.51 -7.08
C ARG A 154 -23.06 5.39 -5.87
N SER A 155 -21.82 5.88 -5.73
CA SER A 155 -21.46 6.83 -4.68
C SER A 155 -22.19 8.17 -4.85
N GLU A 156 -22.33 8.63 -6.09
CA GLU A 156 -23.03 9.87 -6.43
C GLU A 156 -24.55 9.73 -6.23
N GLU A 157 -25.15 8.67 -6.76
CA GLU A 157 -26.58 8.40 -6.64
C GLU A 157 -27.04 8.31 -5.19
N LEU A 158 -26.37 7.48 -4.38
CA LEU A 158 -26.77 7.24 -3.00
C LEU A 158 -26.48 8.44 -2.09
N SER A 159 -25.54 9.29 -2.46
CA SER A 159 -25.25 10.52 -1.71
C SER A 159 -26.10 11.71 -2.15
N GLY A 160 -26.90 11.57 -3.23
CA GLY A 160 -27.64 12.66 -3.85
C GLY A 160 -26.71 13.74 -4.42
N GLY A 161 -25.59 13.33 -5.03
CA GLY A 161 -24.59 14.22 -5.64
C GLY A 161 -23.61 14.86 -4.65
N LYS A 162 -23.72 14.56 -3.34
CA LYS A 162 -22.84 15.15 -2.31
C LYS A 162 -21.44 14.53 -2.30
N ILE A 163 -21.32 13.29 -2.77
CA ILE A 163 -20.08 12.53 -2.83
C ILE A 163 -19.84 12.13 -4.28
N ALA A 164 -18.83 12.74 -4.90
CA ALA A 164 -18.33 12.37 -6.22
C ALA A 164 -16.92 11.81 -6.06
N ALA A 165 -16.82 10.49 -5.81
CA ALA A 165 -15.52 9.84 -5.65
C ALA A 165 -14.90 9.57 -7.02
N ASN A 166 -13.68 10.08 -7.25
CA ASN A 166 -12.90 9.71 -8.42
C ASN A 166 -12.12 8.42 -8.15
N PHE A 167 -12.22 7.43 -9.04
CA PHE A 167 -11.48 6.18 -8.90
C PHE A 167 -10.34 6.14 -9.93
N VAL A 168 -9.10 6.12 -9.42
CA VAL A 168 -7.88 6.09 -10.25
C VAL A 168 -7.21 4.75 -10.09
N TYR A 169 -6.94 4.06 -11.19
CA TYR A 169 -6.18 2.82 -11.19
C TYR A 169 -4.80 3.07 -11.81
N LYS A 170 -3.74 2.69 -11.09
CA LYS A 170 -2.33 2.92 -11.48
C LYS A 170 -1.71 1.78 -12.30
N GLY A 171 -2.43 0.69 -12.54
CA GLY A 171 -1.98 -0.37 -13.45
C GLY A 171 -2.28 -0.06 -14.92
N THR A 172 -2.01 -1.02 -15.79
CA THR A 172 -2.25 -0.84 -17.24
C THR A 172 -3.75 -0.93 -17.58
N PRO A 173 -4.21 -0.34 -18.70
CA PRO A 173 -5.59 -0.48 -19.16
C PRO A 173 -6.00 -1.94 -19.36
N GLU A 174 -5.09 -2.80 -19.84
CA GLU A 174 -5.33 -4.23 -20.05
C GLU A 174 -5.58 -4.93 -18.73
N GLN A 175 -4.78 -4.64 -17.69
CA GLN A 175 -5.01 -5.17 -16.34
C GLN A 175 -6.38 -4.73 -15.82
N LYS A 176 -6.75 -3.45 -16.00
CA LYS A 176 -8.05 -2.91 -15.58
C LYS A 176 -9.23 -3.66 -16.22
N GLN A 177 -9.08 -4.15 -17.46
CA GLN A 177 -10.14 -4.87 -18.19
C GLN A 177 -10.16 -6.39 -17.95
N ASN A 178 -8.97 -6.97 -17.72
CA ASN A 178 -8.78 -8.41 -17.58
C ASN A 178 -8.98 -8.92 -16.16
N LEU A 179 -8.77 -8.08 -15.14
CA LEU A 179 -9.04 -8.43 -13.75
C LEU A 179 -10.55 -8.56 -13.54
N LYS A 180 -11.01 -9.78 -13.27
CA LYS A 180 -12.43 -10.10 -13.11
C LYS A 180 -12.83 -10.19 -11.64
N VAL A 181 -14.01 -9.66 -11.34
CA VAL A 181 -14.58 -9.63 -10.00
C VAL A 181 -15.92 -10.35 -10.03
N THR A 182 -16.03 -11.38 -9.20
CA THR A 182 -17.30 -12.03 -8.88
C THR A 182 -17.52 -11.90 -7.37
N LEU A 183 -18.58 -11.18 -6.98
CA LEU A 183 -18.82 -10.80 -5.60
C LEU A 183 -20.31 -10.51 -5.39
N LYS A 184 -20.89 -11.10 -4.35
CA LYS A 184 -22.27 -10.82 -3.94
C LYS A 184 -22.29 -10.36 -2.49
N LEU A 185 -22.76 -9.14 -2.26
CA LEU A 185 -22.81 -8.51 -0.94
C LEU A 185 -24.14 -7.80 -0.74
N ARG A 186 -24.59 -7.73 0.52
CA ARG A 186 -25.85 -7.08 0.91
C ARG A 186 -25.63 -6.24 2.16
N ASP A 187 -26.17 -5.01 2.14
CA ASP A 187 -26.10 -4.05 3.25
C ASP A 187 -24.68 -3.77 3.75
N VAL A 188 -23.77 -3.54 2.81
CA VAL A 188 -22.33 -3.39 3.07
C VAL A 188 -21.89 -1.94 2.86
N PRO A 189 -21.05 -1.36 3.74
CA PRO A 189 -20.41 -0.07 3.49
C PRO A 189 -19.58 -0.07 2.20
N MET A 190 -19.56 1.04 1.46
CA MET A 190 -18.76 1.15 0.22
C MET A 190 -17.28 0.83 0.44
N THR A 191 -16.69 1.26 1.56
CA THR A 191 -15.28 0.97 1.89
C THR A 191 -14.99 -0.52 2.03
N GLU A 192 -15.95 -1.30 2.53
CA GLU A 192 -15.82 -2.74 2.64
C GLU A 192 -15.89 -3.41 1.27
N VAL A 193 -16.73 -2.90 0.37
CA VAL A 193 -16.80 -3.37 -1.02
C VAL A 193 -15.47 -3.11 -1.73
N ILE A 194 -14.91 -1.91 -1.60
CA ILE A 194 -13.60 -1.55 -2.15
C ILE A 194 -12.51 -2.48 -1.60
N ARG A 195 -12.55 -2.78 -0.28
CA ARG A 195 -11.63 -3.73 0.35
C ARG A 195 -11.74 -5.14 -0.25
N TYR A 196 -12.96 -5.65 -0.45
CA TYR A 196 -13.17 -6.97 -1.06
C TYR A 196 -12.71 -7.00 -2.51
N VAL A 197 -13.03 -5.97 -3.30
CA VAL A 197 -12.56 -5.84 -4.68
C VAL A 197 -11.03 -5.86 -4.72
N GLY A 198 -10.37 -5.08 -3.86
CA GLY A 198 -8.91 -5.05 -3.78
C GLY A 198 -8.29 -6.40 -3.41
N GLY A 199 -8.94 -7.17 -2.54
CA GLY A 199 -8.52 -8.53 -2.22
C GLY A 199 -8.65 -9.51 -3.39
N LEU A 200 -9.70 -9.39 -4.21
CA LEU A 200 -9.94 -10.25 -5.36
C LEU A 200 -9.05 -9.91 -6.56
N THR A 201 -8.69 -8.63 -6.73
CA THR A 201 -7.89 -8.15 -7.87
C THR A 201 -6.44 -7.86 -7.51
N GLU A 202 -5.98 -8.30 -6.34
CA GLU A 202 -4.65 -8.00 -5.81
C GLU A 202 -4.30 -6.51 -5.96
N THR A 203 -5.24 -5.63 -5.61
CA THR A 203 -5.11 -4.17 -5.74
C THR A 203 -5.18 -3.51 -4.38
N GLN A 204 -4.16 -2.73 -4.03
CA GLN A 204 -4.15 -1.90 -2.84
C GLN A 204 -4.86 -0.58 -3.10
N PHE A 205 -5.96 -0.34 -2.40
CA PHE A 205 -6.67 0.94 -2.45
C PHE A 205 -6.21 1.87 -1.33
N THR A 206 -5.94 3.12 -1.70
CA THR A 206 -5.61 4.21 -0.78
C THR A 206 -6.59 5.36 -0.99
N TYR A 207 -7.01 6.01 0.09
CA TYR A 207 -7.91 7.15 0.04
C TYR A 207 -7.13 8.46 0.08
N GLU A 208 -7.28 9.26 -0.96
CA GLU A 208 -6.75 10.62 -1.04
C GLU A 208 -7.86 11.65 -0.79
N GLU A 209 -7.59 12.94 -0.92
CA GLU A 209 -8.55 14.00 -0.56
C GLU A 209 -9.87 13.92 -1.36
N HIS A 210 -9.78 13.56 -2.65
CA HIS A 210 -10.92 13.49 -3.57
C HIS A 210 -10.95 12.21 -4.42
N ALA A 211 -10.01 11.28 -4.19
CA ALA A 211 -9.85 10.12 -5.03
C ALA A 211 -9.59 8.84 -4.22
N VAL A 212 -10.03 7.72 -4.78
CA VAL A 212 -9.66 6.39 -4.34
C VAL A 212 -8.67 5.85 -5.38
N VAL A 213 -7.45 5.59 -4.93
CA VAL A 213 -6.33 5.21 -5.80
C VAL A 213 -6.02 3.73 -5.61
N GLY A 214 -6.24 2.93 -6.66
CA GLY A 214 -5.89 1.52 -6.71
C GLY A 214 -4.50 1.30 -7.32
N THR A 215 -3.61 0.64 -6.58
CA THR A 215 -2.27 0.25 -7.03
C THR A 215 -2.19 -1.27 -7.07
N PRO A 216 -1.88 -1.91 -8.20
CA PRO A 216 -1.75 -3.36 -8.26
C PRO A 216 -0.56 -3.84 -7.41
N PHE A 217 -0.75 -4.89 -6.63
CA PHE A 217 0.34 -5.58 -5.96
C PHE A 217 1.27 -6.18 -7.03
N GLY A 218 2.54 -5.77 -7.01
CA GLY A 218 3.54 -6.20 -8.01
C GLY A 218 3.71 -5.27 -9.22
N GLY A 219 3.02 -4.12 -9.28
CA GLY A 219 3.08 -3.22 -10.44
C GLY A 219 3.12 -1.73 -10.11
N ALA A 220 4.26 -1.25 -9.58
CA ALA A 220 4.68 0.16 -9.69
C ALA A 220 6.18 0.33 -9.38
N ALA A 221 7.06 -0.31 -10.15
CA ALA A 221 8.49 0.02 -10.23
C ALA A 221 9.14 -0.60 -11.48
N SER A 222 8.77 -0.10 -12.67
CA SER A 222 9.74 0.03 -13.74
C SER A 222 9.56 1.41 -14.35
N SER A 223 10.03 2.42 -13.62
CA SER A 223 10.39 3.69 -14.21
C SER A 223 11.72 3.47 -14.95
N GLU A 224 11.65 3.06 -16.21
CA GLU A 224 12.76 3.24 -17.13
C GLU A 224 12.33 4.27 -18.18
N PRO A 225 12.89 5.49 -18.15
CA PRO A 225 12.65 6.49 -19.18
C PRO A 225 13.18 5.99 -20.51
N ALA A 226 12.44 6.31 -21.56
CA ALA A 226 12.76 6.07 -22.97
C ALA A 226 14.26 6.23 -23.29
N SER A 227 14.95 5.11 -23.49
CA SER A 227 16.10 5.04 -24.38
C SER A 227 15.61 4.51 -25.73
N THR A 228 15.51 5.44 -26.66
CA THR A 228 15.56 5.34 -28.13
C THR A 228 15.84 3.94 -28.70
N PRO A 229 15.11 3.53 -29.76
CA PRO A 229 15.40 2.31 -30.50
C PRO A 229 16.78 2.41 -31.16
N ALA A 230 17.74 1.65 -30.64
CA ALA A 230 18.95 1.32 -31.36
C ALA A 230 18.57 0.37 -32.51
N ALA A 231 18.42 0.94 -33.70
CA ALA A 231 18.35 0.22 -34.95
C ALA A 231 19.61 -0.67 -35.06
N ALA A 232 19.41 -1.97 -34.83
CA ALA A 232 20.41 -2.98 -35.07
C ALA A 232 20.68 -3.08 -36.58
N ASN A 233 21.88 -2.66 -36.91
CA ASN A 233 22.57 -2.83 -38.18
C ASN A 233 22.51 -4.31 -38.61
N GLN A 234 21.70 -4.63 -39.62
CA GLN A 234 21.81 -5.90 -40.32
C GLN A 234 22.90 -5.77 -41.38
N GLU A 235 24.00 -6.47 -41.12
CA GLU A 235 25.14 -6.69 -41.99
C GLU A 235 24.74 -7.44 -43.28
N PRO A 236 25.38 -7.16 -44.44
CA PRO A 236 24.95 -7.66 -45.73
C PRO A 236 25.47 -9.08 -46.00
N ALA A 237 24.57 -10.05 -46.10
CA ALA A 237 24.87 -11.37 -46.66
C ALA A 237 23.99 -11.65 -47.88
N LYS A 238 24.36 -11.07 -49.02
CA LYS A 238 23.79 -11.44 -50.33
C LYS A 238 24.69 -12.49 -50.99
N THR A 239 24.50 -13.74 -50.60
CA THR A 239 25.10 -14.89 -51.27
C THR A 239 24.38 -15.15 -52.59
N VAL A 240 25.08 -14.83 -53.67
CA VAL A 240 25.27 -15.59 -54.91
C VAL A 240 24.14 -16.55 -55.31
N ASN A 241 23.55 -16.28 -56.48
CA ASN A 241 23.21 -17.34 -57.44
C ASN A 241 23.38 -16.84 -58.89
N PRO A 242 23.78 -17.72 -59.82
CA PRO A 242 24.51 -17.36 -61.05
C PRO A 242 23.62 -17.17 -62.27
N LEU A 243 24.16 -16.46 -63.27
CA LEU A 243 23.62 -16.39 -64.63
C LEU A 243 23.42 -17.79 -65.23
N PRO A 244 22.34 -17.95 -66.00
CA PRO A 244 22.50 -18.19 -67.43
C PRO A 244 21.60 -17.21 -68.22
N GLY A 245 22.12 -16.47 -69.19
CA GLY A 245 22.43 -17.03 -70.50
C GLY A 245 21.30 -16.64 -71.46
N THR A 246 21.51 -15.54 -72.18
CA THR A 246 20.67 -15.06 -73.27
C THR A 246 20.44 -16.16 -74.31
N PRO A 247 19.24 -16.22 -74.91
CA PRO A 247 19.17 -16.52 -76.33
C PRO A 247 18.51 -15.36 -77.09
N ALA A 248 19.28 -14.79 -78.01
CA ALA A 248 18.75 -14.11 -79.20
C ALA A 248 17.95 -15.15 -80.04
N PRO A 249 17.00 -14.75 -80.89
CA PRO A 249 17.35 -14.09 -82.15
C PRO A 249 16.37 -13.01 -82.66
N SER A 250 16.91 -12.16 -83.54
CA SER A 250 16.25 -11.33 -84.57
C SER A 250 15.28 -12.17 -85.47
N PRO A 251 14.64 -11.67 -86.56
CA PRO A 251 14.68 -10.34 -87.20
C PRO A 251 13.31 -9.85 -87.78
N PHE A 252 13.32 -8.69 -88.45
CA PHE A 252 12.30 -8.15 -89.39
C PHE A 252 10.93 -7.76 -88.75
N GLN A 253 10.26 -6.66 -89.10
CA GLN A 253 10.17 -5.84 -90.32
C GLN A 253 10.14 -4.35 -89.98
#